data_AF-A0A0F9K9M9-F1
#
_entry.id   AF-A0A0F9K9M9-F1
#
_cell.length_a   1.000
_cell.length_b   1.000
_cell.length_c   1.000
_cell.angle_alpha   90.00
_cell.angle_beta   90.00
_cell.angle_gamma   90.00
#
_symmetry.space_group_name_H-M   'P 1'
#
loop_
_entity.id
_entity.type
_entity.pdbx_description
1 polymer ?
#
loop_
_entity_poly.entity_id
_entity_poly.type
_entity_poly.pdbx_seq_one_letter_code
_entity_poly.pdbx_strand_id
1 'polypeptide(L)'
;TWWRPKEGAIVHGRLMGRHERNTGKKQAFYQIKLISSASGIQGKGDDAEVVELEKGGILNVNETKALQCLHPLTADDGIYDVFIKVLEKVAIEGGHSFWRMMMKKKTLRAATFVPDISGSKEAVRDTNYDDIPF
;
A
#
# COMPACT_ATOMS: atom_id res chain seq x y z
N THR A 1 -1.19 5.79 -13.26
CA THR A 1 -1.69 7.08 -12.74
C THR A 1 -1.19 7.33 -11.33
N TRP A 2 -0.86 8.58 -10.97
CA TRP A 2 -0.51 8.94 -9.59
C TRP A 2 -1.77 9.07 -8.75
N TRP A 3 -1.91 8.20 -7.76
CA TRP A 3 -3.09 8.18 -6.91
C TRP A 3 -2.85 8.96 -5.63
N ARG A 4 -3.87 9.71 -5.23
CA ARG A 4 -3.95 10.31 -3.91
C ARG A 4 -5.13 9.71 -3.15
N PRO A 5 -4.92 9.40 -1.86
CA PRO A 5 -5.96 8.84 -1.01
C PRO A 5 -7.14 9.82 -0.86
N LYS A 6 -8.34 9.24 -0.90
CA LYS A 6 -9.60 9.86 -0.52
C LYS A 6 -10.18 9.03 0.62
N GLU A 7 -10.85 9.69 1.56
CA GLU A 7 -11.56 8.99 2.63
C GLU A 7 -12.54 7.94 2.07
N GLY A 8 -12.54 6.74 2.65
CA GLY A 8 -13.36 5.62 2.21
C GLY A 8 -12.89 4.93 0.92
N ALA A 9 -11.84 5.43 0.25
CA ALA A 9 -11.32 4.77 -0.95
C ALA A 9 -10.79 3.37 -0.64
N ILE A 10 -11.07 2.44 -1.54
CA ILE A 10 -10.59 1.06 -1.47
C ILE A 10 -9.75 0.79 -2.72
N VAL A 11 -8.53 0.33 -2.50
CA VAL A 11 -7.63 -0.15 -3.56
C VAL A 11 -7.48 -1.65 -3.38
N HIS A 12 -7.89 -2.41 -4.37
CA HIS A 12 -7.64 -3.85 -4.44
C HIS A 12 -6.89 -4.16 -5.74
N GLY A 13 -5.66 -4.65 -5.61
CA GLY A 13 -4.83 -4.91 -6.76
C GLY A 13 -3.58 -5.72 -6.44
N ARG A 14 -2.88 -6.11 -7.49
CA ARG A 14 -1.62 -6.85 -7.40
C ARG A 14 -0.46 -5.90 -7.15
N LEU A 15 0.33 -6.16 -6.12
CA LEU A 15 1.57 -5.44 -5.86
C LEU A 15 2.58 -5.82 -6.95
N MET A 16 3.07 -4.81 -7.68
CA MET A 16 3.99 -5.01 -8.81
C MET A 16 5.44 -4.73 -8.41
N GLY A 17 5.67 -3.86 -7.43
CA GLY A 17 7.00 -3.53 -6.95
C GLY A 17 7.06 -2.19 -6.23
N ARG A 18 8.22 -1.92 -5.65
CA ARG A 18 8.60 -0.63 -5.07
C ARG A 18 9.62 0.03 -5.98
N HIS A 19 9.42 1.31 -6.24
CA HIS A 19 10.25 2.11 -7.12
C HIS A 19 10.61 3.42 -6.44
N GLU A 20 11.64 4.08 -6.96
CA GLU A 20 12.05 5.41 -6.50
C GLU A 20 12.01 6.38 -7.66
N ARG A 21 11.55 7.61 -7.38
CA ARG A 21 11.66 8.73 -8.30
C ARG A 21 12.44 9.86 -7.66
N ASN A 22 13.08 10.66 -8.50
CA ASN A 22 13.74 11.90 -8.06
C ASN A 22 12.94 13.10 -8.54
N THR A 23 12.18 13.72 -7.63
CA THR A 23 11.43 14.96 -7.89
C THR A 23 11.96 16.07 -6.99
N GLY A 24 13.29 16.30 -7.01
CA GLY A 24 14.00 17.20 -6.09
C GLY A 24 14.28 16.60 -4.71
N LYS A 25 13.52 15.57 -4.32
CA LYS A 25 13.81 14.66 -3.21
C LYS A 25 13.59 13.23 -3.70
N LYS A 26 14.39 12.28 -3.22
CA LYS A 26 14.15 10.85 -3.45
C LYS A 26 12.84 10.48 -2.75
N GLN A 27 11.87 10.02 -3.54
CA GLN A 27 10.58 9.57 -3.03
C GLN A 27 10.29 8.17 -3.57
N ALA A 28 10.05 7.24 -2.66
CA ALA A 28 9.64 5.90 -3.00
C ALA A 28 8.13 5.80 -3.20
N PHE A 29 7.72 4.86 -4.04
CA PHE A 29 6.32 4.58 -4.34
C PHE A 29 6.12 3.11 -4.69
N TYR A 30 4.90 2.63 -4.49
CA TYR A 30 4.46 1.29 -4.86
C TYR A 30 3.66 1.34 -6.15
N GLN A 31 3.88 0.38 -7.03
CA GLN A 31 3.02 0.13 -8.19
C GLN A 31 2.03 -0.99 -7.88
N ILE A 32 0.75 -0.73 -8.10
CA ILE A 32 -0.33 -1.67 -7.87
C ILE A 32 -1.16 -1.78 -9.16
N LYS A 33 -1.30 -2.99 -9.70
CA LYS A 33 -2.20 -3.26 -10.83
C LYS A 33 -3.58 -3.62 -10.31
N LEU A 34 -4.56 -2.78 -10.63
CA LEU A 34 -5.92 -2.89 -10.09
C LEU A 34 -6.62 -4.18 -10.53
N ILE A 35 -7.24 -4.88 -9.57
CA ILE A 35 -8.06 -6.08 -9.80
C ILE A 35 -9.55 -5.72 -9.79
N SER A 36 -9.93 -4.66 -9.09
CA SER A 36 -11.24 -3.99 -9.15
C SER A 36 -11.04 -2.51 -9.47
N SER A 37 -12.11 -1.79 -9.83
CA SER A 37 -12.03 -0.33 -9.89
C SER A 37 -11.68 0.25 -8.51
N ALA A 38 -11.08 1.44 -8.52
CA ALA A 38 -10.70 2.15 -7.31
C ALA A 38 -10.94 3.65 -7.49
N SER A 39 -11.46 4.31 -6.46
CA SER A 39 -11.58 5.76 -6.46
C SER A 39 -10.32 6.42 -5.91
N GLY A 40 -10.04 7.63 -6.37
CA GLY A 40 -8.91 8.41 -5.89
C GLY A 40 -9.04 9.88 -6.24
N ILE A 41 -8.01 10.64 -5.88
CA ILE A 41 -7.89 12.04 -6.28
C ILE A 41 -6.73 12.16 -7.27
N GLN A 42 -6.98 12.84 -8.38
CA GLN A 42 -5.97 13.24 -9.36
C GLN A 42 -5.87 14.77 -9.40
N GLY A 43 -4.69 15.32 -9.69
CA GLY A 43 -4.47 16.79 -9.69
C GLY A 43 -3.89 17.34 -8.39
N LYS A 44 -3.76 18.67 -8.31
CA LYS A 44 -3.19 19.41 -7.17
C LYS A 44 -4.03 20.65 -6.90
N GLY A 45 -4.17 21.03 -5.62
CA GLY A 45 -4.86 22.27 -5.24
C GLY A 45 -6.34 22.21 -5.62
N ASP A 46 -6.84 23.29 -6.19
CA ASP A 46 -8.24 23.45 -6.59
C ASP A 46 -8.60 22.60 -7.83
N ASP A 47 -7.61 22.16 -8.61
CA ASP A 47 -7.78 21.25 -9.77
C ASP A 47 -7.80 19.76 -9.35
N ALA A 48 -7.97 19.49 -8.06
CA ALA A 48 -8.00 18.12 -7.54
C ALA A 48 -9.39 17.50 -7.75
N GLU A 49 -9.49 16.58 -8.71
CA GLU A 49 -10.75 15.90 -9.04
C GLU A 49 -10.78 14.48 -8.51
N VAL A 50 -12.00 14.04 -8.14
CA VAL A 50 -12.26 12.63 -7.82
C VAL A 50 -12.34 11.86 -9.13
N VAL A 51 -11.44 10.90 -9.30
CA VAL A 51 -11.41 10.03 -10.47
C VAL A 51 -11.69 8.59 -10.08
N GLU A 52 -12.35 7.86 -10.97
CA GLU A 52 -12.44 6.41 -10.91
C GLU A 52 -11.38 5.79 -11.80
N LEU A 53 -10.58 4.89 -11.23
CA LEU A 53 -9.57 4.14 -11.94
C LEU A 53 -10.14 2.77 -12.27
N GLU A 54 -10.10 2.43 -13.56
CA GLU A 54 -10.66 1.18 -14.05
C GLU A 54 -9.83 -0.05 -13.62
N LYS A 55 -10.51 -1.20 -13.60
CA LYS A 55 -9.87 -2.50 -13.42
C LYS A 55 -8.77 -2.71 -14.47
N GLY A 56 -7.63 -3.23 -14.03
CA GLY A 56 -6.46 -3.46 -14.88
C GLY A 56 -5.52 -2.24 -14.98
N GLY A 57 -5.97 -1.05 -14.55
CA GLY A 57 -5.14 0.14 -14.47
C GLY A 57 -3.97 -0.01 -13.50
N ILE A 58 -2.88 0.73 -13.75
CA ILE A 58 -1.71 0.76 -12.87
C ILE A 58 -1.73 2.03 -12.02
N LEU A 59 -1.63 1.82 -10.73
CA LEU A 59 -1.75 2.83 -9.70
C LEU A 59 -0.40 3.02 -9.00
N ASN A 60 0.10 4.26 -9.00
CA ASN A 60 1.32 4.62 -8.28
C ASN A 60 0.92 5.26 -6.94
N VAL A 61 1.23 4.60 -5.82
CA VAL A 61 0.98 5.10 -4.46
C VAL A 61 2.30 5.53 -3.84
N ASN A 62 2.39 6.77 -3.35
CA ASN A 62 3.57 7.17 -2.59
C ASN A 62 3.75 6.31 -1.33
N GLU A 63 4.99 5.95 -1.03
CA GLU A 63 5.31 5.29 0.23
C GLU A 63 5.02 6.26 1.39
N THR A 64 4.22 5.80 2.34
CA THR A 64 3.92 6.49 3.60
C THR A 64 4.17 5.52 4.73
N LYS A 65 4.25 6.00 5.98
CA LYS A 65 4.38 5.13 7.16
C LYS A 65 3.31 4.03 7.20
N ALA A 66 2.08 4.33 6.78
CA ALA A 66 0.98 3.38 6.74
C ALA A 66 1.18 2.24 5.72
N LEU A 67 2.05 2.41 4.72
CA LEU A 67 2.29 1.43 3.65
C LEU A 67 3.65 0.74 3.75
N GLN A 68 4.46 1.03 4.77
CA GLN A 68 5.81 0.46 4.91
C GLN A 68 5.82 -1.07 5.04
N CYS A 69 4.72 -1.68 5.50
CA CYS A 69 4.60 -3.13 5.54
C CYS A 69 4.52 -3.80 4.15
N LEU A 70 4.40 -3.03 3.06
CA LEU A 70 4.54 -3.54 1.70
C LEU A 70 6.00 -3.75 1.29
N HIS A 71 6.95 -3.03 1.91
CA HIS A 71 8.37 -3.09 1.54
C HIS A 71 8.94 -4.52 1.47
N PRO A 72 8.83 -5.37 2.51
CA PRO A 72 9.36 -6.73 2.45
C PRO A 72 8.71 -7.56 1.33
N LEU A 73 7.42 -7.33 1.04
CA LEU A 73 6.68 -8.02 -0.02
C LEU A 73 7.16 -7.64 -1.43
N THR A 74 7.88 -6.53 -1.57
CA THR A 74 8.47 -6.09 -2.85
C THR A 74 9.92 -6.55 -3.02
N ALA A 75 10.54 -7.05 -1.95
CA ALA A 75 11.92 -7.51 -1.96
C ALA A 75 12.02 -9.03 -2.19
N ASP A 76 10.93 -9.76 -1.98
CA ASP A 76 10.85 -11.19 -2.26
C ASP A 76 10.30 -11.46 -3.68
N ASP A 77 10.40 -12.72 -4.13
CA ASP A 77 9.89 -13.19 -5.42
C ASP A 77 8.43 -13.69 -5.35
N GLY A 78 7.73 -13.38 -4.26
CA GLY A 78 6.33 -13.69 -4.04
C GLY A 78 5.41 -12.89 -4.95
N ILE A 79 4.16 -13.36 -5.05
CA ILE A 79 3.09 -12.64 -5.75
C ILE A 79 1.99 -12.36 -4.75
N TYR A 80 1.71 -11.08 -4.53
CA TYR A 80 0.74 -10.62 -3.54
C TYR A 80 -0.33 -9.74 -4.16
N ASP A 81 -1.58 -10.06 -3.85
CA ASP A 81 -2.67 -9.09 -3.96
C ASP A 81 -2.76 -8.32 -2.64
N VAL A 82 -2.95 -7.01 -2.74
CA VAL A 82 -3.06 -6.10 -1.60
C VAL A 82 -4.41 -5.41 -1.62
N PHE A 83 -4.95 -5.24 -0.42
CA PHE A 83 -6.17 -4.52 -0.15
C PHE A 83 -5.84 -3.36 0.78
N ILE A 84 -6.07 -2.13 0.33
CA ILE A 84 -5.82 -0.91 1.09
C ILE A 84 -7.16 -0.17 1.22
N LYS A 85 -7.63 0.00 2.45
CA LYS A 85 -8.81 0.83 2.76
C LYS A 85 -8.35 2.11 3.44
N VAL A 86 -8.65 3.25 2.83
CA VAL A 86 -8.40 4.56 3.43
C VAL A 86 -9.51 4.84 4.43
N LEU A 87 -9.15 5.03 5.70
CA LEU A 87 -10.12 5.21 6.78
C LEU A 87 -10.47 6.67 6.97
N GLU A 88 -9.50 7.48 7.37
CA GLU A 88 -9.69 8.91 7.67
C GLU A 88 -8.35 9.65 7.58
N LYS A 89 -8.42 10.99 7.47
CA LYS A 89 -7.25 11.85 7.54
C LYS A 89 -7.11 12.38 8.96
N VAL A 90 -6.04 11.97 9.65
CA VAL A 90 -5.77 12.35 11.04
C VAL A 90 -4.83 13.55 11.05
N ALA A 91 -5.25 14.64 11.69
CA ALA A 91 -4.38 15.78 11.99
C ALA A 91 -3.45 15.42 13.15
N ILE A 92 -2.21 15.88 13.08
CA ILE A 92 -1.23 15.77 14.16
C ILE A 92 -0.73 17.16 14.53
N GLU A 93 -0.12 17.26 15.71
CA GLU A 93 0.44 18.52 16.21
C GLU A 93 1.45 19.12 15.21
N GLY A 94 1.49 20.45 15.13
CA GLY A 94 2.34 21.18 14.18
C GLY A 94 1.76 21.36 12.78
N GLY A 95 0.45 21.14 12.59
CA GLY A 95 -0.23 21.38 11.30
C GLY A 95 0.01 20.30 10.24
N HIS A 96 0.61 19.18 10.63
CA HIS A 96 0.79 18.02 9.77
C HIS A 96 -0.44 17.11 9.82
N SER A 97 -0.58 16.23 8.83
CA SER A 97 -1.64 15.22 8.80
C SER A 97 -1.16 13.96 8.07
N PHE A 98 -1.76 12.83 8.40
CA PHE A 98 -1.52 11.57 7.70
C PHE A 98 -2.85 10.85 7.47
N TRP A 99 -2.86 9.96 6.48
CA TRP A 99 -4.01 9.11 6.21
C TRP A 99 -3.89 7.84 7.03
N ARG A 100 -4.89 7.56 7.87
CA ARG A 100 -5.02 6.24 8.50
C ARG A 100 -5.53 5.27 7.45
N MET A 101 -4.81 4.17 7.26
CA MET A 101 -5.17 3.14 6.29
C MET A 101 -5.18 1.77 6.97
N MET A 102 -6.14 0.93 6.58
CA MET A 102 -6.14 -0.48 6.89
C MET A 102 -5.60 -1.24 5.68
N MET A 103 -4.76 -2.24 5.95
CA MET A 103 -4.20 -3.06 4.90
C MET A 103 -4.41 -4.55 5.17
N LYS A 104 -4.66 -5.30 4.09
CA LYS A 104 -4.60 -6.75 4.06
C LYS A 104 -3.81 -7.21 2.85
N LYS A 105 -3.15 -8.37 2.96
CA LYS A 105 -2.49 -9.03 1.83
C LYS A 105 -3.07 -10.42 1.61
N LYS A 106 -3.07 -10.86 0.37
CA LYS A 106 -3.33 -12.25 -0.03
C LYS A 106 -2.12 -12.74 -0.81
N THR A 107 -1.46 -13.77 -0.29
CA THR A 107 -0.36 -14.44 -0.98
C THR A 107 -0.93 -15.35 -2.07
N LEU A 108 -0.58 -15.08 -3.33
CA LEU A 108 -0.94 -15.94 -4.47
C LEU A 108 0.17 -16.94 -4.79
N ARG A 109 1.42 -16.49 -4.64
CA ARG A 109 2.61 -17.34 -4.70
C ARG A 109 3.50 -16.92 -3.54
N ALA A 110 3.88 -17.88 -2.71
CA ALA A 110 4.85 -17.63 -1.65
C ALA A 110 6.21 -17.28 -2.26
N ALA A 111 7.01 -16.49 -1.55
CA ALA A 111 8.39 -16.31 -1.89
C ALA A 111 9.09 -17.68 -1.91
N THR A 112 9.80 -17.98 -3.00
CA THR A 112 10.70 -19.13 -3.07
C THR A 112 12.08 -18.80 -2.51
N PHE A 113 12.40 -17.51 -2.42
CA PHE A 113 13.55 -17.02 -1.67
C PHE A 113 13.20 -16.75 -0.20
N VAL A 114 13.69 -17.61 0.69
CA VAL A 114 13.74 -17.32 2.12
C VAL A 114 15.05 -16.57 2.37
N PRO A 115 15.05 -15.31 2.84
CA PRO A 115 16.29 -14.65 3.23
C PRO A 115 17.00 -15.49 4.29
N ASP A 116 18.32 -15.63 4.18
CA ASP A 116 19.14 -16.30 5.19
C ASP A 116 18.91 -15.63 6.56
N ILE A 117 18.23 -16.35 7.46
CA ILE A 117 17.88 -15.89 8.80
C ILE A 117 19.04 -16.14 9.78
N SER A 118 20.28 -16.25 9.29
CA SER A 118 21.48 -16.50 10.11
C SER A 118 21.83 -15.38 11.11
N GLY A 119 20.99 -14.32 11.24
CA GLY A 119 21.29 -13.16 12.08
C GLY A 119 20.20 -12.63 13.02
N SER A 120 19.01 -13.23 13.15
CA SER A 120 18.00 -12.72 14.10
C SER A 120 17.37 -13.80 14.96
N LYS A 121 17.95 -13.99 16.15
CA LYS A 121 17.22 -14.56 17.29
C LYS A 121 16.13 -13.57 17.74
N GLU A 122 15.01 -14.14 18.16
CA GLU A 122 13.92 -13.55 18.96
C GLU A 122 12.80 -12.79 18.22
N ALA A 123 11.69 -13.48 17.95
CA ALA A 123 10.47 -13.41 18.79
C ALA A 123 9.22 -13.78 17.95
N VAL A 124 9.04 -15.07 17.66
CA VAL A 124 7.76 -15.58 17.13
C VAL A 124 6.82 -15.77 18.32
N ARG A 125 6.04 -14.75 18.64
CA ARG A 125 4.72 -14.97 19.23
C ARG A 125 3.75 -15.10 18.07
N ASP A 126 3.38 -16.34 17.77
CA ASP A 126 2.18 -16.65 17.00
C ASP A 126 1.02 -15.86 17.59
N THR A 127 0.49 -14.92 16.82
CA THR A 127 -0.88 -14.47 16.99
C THR A 127 -1.62 -14.91 15.75
N ASN A 128 -2.10 -16.16 15.80
CA ASN A 128 -3.20 -16.63 14.96
C ASN A 128 -4.35 -15.64 15.13
N TYR A 129 -4.60 -14.85 14.09
CA TYR A 129 -5.81 -14.02 13.94
C TYR A 129 -6.80 -14.67 12.98
N ASP A 130 -6.84 -15.99 12.95
CA ASP A 130 -7.90 -16.77 12.33
C ASP A 130 -8.89 -17.17 13.43
N ASP A 131 -9.69 -16.21 13.93
CA ASP A 131 -11.00 -16.43 14.58
C ASP A 131 -11.57 -15.11 15.16
N ILE A 132 -12.08 -14.24 14.30
CA ILE A 132 -13.06 -13.23 14.73
C ILE A 132 -14.35 -13.47 13.93
N PRO A 133 -15.35 -14.15 14.51
CA PRO A 133 -16.68 -14.26 13.91
C PRO A 133 -17.45 -12.93 14.05
N PHE A 134 -18.35 -12.72 13.09
CA PHE A 134 -19.20 -11.53 12.91
C PHE A 134 -20.14 -11.25 14.08
#